data_AF-A0A0J9T0N4-F1
#
_entry.id   AF-A0A0J9T0N4-F1
#
_cell.length_a   1.000
_cell.length_b   1.000
_cell.length_c   1.000
_cell.angle_alpha   90.00
_cell.angle_beta   90.00
_cell.angle_gamma   90.00
#
_symmetry.space_group_name_H-M   'P 1'
#
loop_
_entity.id
_entity.type
_entity.pdbx_description
1 polymer ?
#
loop_
_entity_poly.entity_id
_entity_poly.type
_entity_poly.pdbx_seq_one_letter_code
_entity_poly.pdbx_strand_id
1 'polypeptide(L)'
;MTKQILDIEKWKTEYQFLEKFWTTYNDFNKDVDVNDYRNSYEVLCNNFILKEENEDRSKNEDFCMKIMRNLGYFSVKRKFYEPTLERCNMLYYWIYNSIEKNKITNKIVNKCFEAYNSHMKDKPYKQNCSKLSYDVFSVEPKEMMLLDIFEYNTQNILDILKHQSDPDKIPWRKFICESVKTYEHMKDQYCPKPENNKHEKLEIQMLLQEWEKAQLMVIMILDWQKDHVHLLK
;
A
#
# COMPACT_ATOMS: atom_id res chain seq x y z
N MET A 1 -17.35 -4.50 8.45
CA MET A 1 -16.75 -4.51 7.11
C MET A 1 -16.70 -5.93 6.57
N THR A 2 -16.92 -6.15 5.27
CA THR A 2 -16.97 -7.50 4.70
C THR A 2 -15.55 -8.05 4.52
N LYS A 3 -15.19 -9.14 5.23
CA LYS A 3 -13.89 -9.83 5.10
C LYS A 3 -13.48 -10.15 3.64
N GLN A 4 -14.44 -10.17 2.72
CA GLN A 4 -14.22 -10.49 1.31
C GLN A 4 -13.40 -9.46 0.54
N ILE A 5 -13.53 -8.14 0.83
CA ILE A 5 -12.74 -7.15 0.07
C ILE A 5 -11.28 -7.09 0.54
N LEU A 6 -10.95 -7.58 1.72
CA LEU A 6 -9.55 -7.59 2.17
C LEU A 6 -8.76 -8.79 1.63
N ASP A 7 -9.43 -9.71 0.92
CA ASP A 7 -8.81 -10.84 0.24
C ASP A 7 -8.32 -10.43 -1.14
N ILE A 8 -7.09 -9.93 -1.14
CA ILE A 8 -6.53 -9.31 -2.33
C ILE A 8 -6.30 -10.29 -3.48
N GLU A 9 -6.20 -11.59 -3.22
CA GLU A 9 -6.05 -12.59 -4.28
C GLU A 9 -7.25 -12.58 -5.23
N LYS A 10 -8.45 -12.24 -4.72
CA LYS A 10 -9.69 -12.11 -5.51
C LYS A 10 -9.72 -10.86 -6.40
N TRP A 11 -9.06 -9.79 -5.99
CA TRP A 11 -9.07 -8.52 -6.71
C TRP A 11 -8.40 -8.62 -8.08
N LYS A 12 -7.45 -9.54 -8.27
CA LYS A 12 -6.82 -9.75 -9.58
C LYS A 12 -7.83 -10.14 -10.65
N THR A 13 -8.85 -10.91 -10.27
CA THR A 13 -9.93 -11.32 -11.18
C THR A 13 -11.13 -10.38 -11.15
N GLU A 14 -11.49 -9.85 -9.97
CA GLU A 14 -12.66 -8.99 -9.81
C GLU A 14 -12.41 -7.54 -10.25
N TYR A 15 -11.20 -7.00 -10.06
CA TYR A 15 -10.88 -5.59 -10.28
C TYR A 15 -9.72 -5.43 -11.27
N GLN A 16 -9.93 -5.89 -12.50
CA GLN A 16 -8.91 -5.84 -13.57
C GLN A 16 -8.41 -4.42 -13.86
N PHE A 17 -9.24 -3.39 -13.61
CA PHE A 17 -8.84 -1.98 -13.73
C PHE A 17 -7.70 -1.57 -12.76
N LEU A 18 -7.39 -2.38 -11.75
CA LEU A 18 -6.25 -2.22 -10.84
C LEU A 18 -4.96 -2.89 -11.37
N GLU A 19 -4.85 -3.16 -12.67
CA GLU A 19 -3.70 -3.86 -13.28
C GLU A 19 -2.33 -3.28 -12.85
N LYS A 20 -2.20 -1.95 -12.78
CA LYS A 20 -0.97 -1.28 -12.36
C LYS A 20 -0.57 -1.64 -10.93
N PHE A 21 -1.55 -1.70 -10.03
CA PHE A 21 -1.34 -2.15 -8.66
C PHE A 21 -0.89 -3.61 -8.65
N TRP A 22 -1.57 -4.49 -9.39
CA TRP A 22 -1.23 -5.93 -9.46
C TRP A 22 0.16 -6.21 -10.01
N THR A 23 0.53 -5.50 -11.07
CA THR A 23 1.86 -5.60 -11.68
C THR A 23 2.93 -5.24 -10.66
N THR A 24 2.73 -4.13 -9.92
CA THR A 24 3.66 -3.67 -8.88
C THR A 24 3.73 -4.65 -7.71
N TYR A 25 2.58 -5.15 -7.24
CA TYR A 25 2.51 -6.12 -6.14
C TYR A 25 3.21 -7.45 -6.49
N ASN A 26 3.02 -7.94 -7.72
CA ASN A 26 3.69 -9.14 -8.20
C ASN A 26 5.20 -8.92 -8.36
N ASP A 27 5.62 -7.73 -8.80
CA ASP A 27 7.04 -7.38 -8.89
C ASP A 27 7.73 -7.46 -7.53
N PHE A 28 7.05 -7.15 -6.43
CA PHE A 28 7.62 -7.29 -5.09
C PHE A 28 8.00 -8.72 -4.74
N ASN A 29 7.28 -9.72 -5.27
CA ASN A 29 7.55 -11.14 -5.04
C ASN A 29 8.66 -11.73 -5.91
N LYS A 30 9.09 -11.04 -6.98
CA LYS A 30 10.19 -11.52 -7.83
C LYS A 30 11.42 -11.80 -6.98
N ASP A 31 12.25 -12.74 -7.39
CA ASP A 31 13.51 -12.99 -6.68
C ASP A 31 14.53 -11.87 -6.97
N VAL A 32 15.58 -11.81 -6.16
CA VAL A 32 16.72 -10.93 -6.44
C VAL A 32 17.55 -11.59 -7.54
N ASP A 33 17.69 -10.90 -8.67
CA ASP A 33 18.43 -11.41 -9.83
C ASP A 33 19.89 -11.71 -9.45
N VAL A 34 20.34 -12.91 -9.84
CA VAL A 34 21.67 -13.47 -9.60
C VAL A 34 22.76 -12.61 -10.23
N ASN A 35 22.45 -11.86 -11.30
CA ASN A 35 23.49 -11.26 -12.15
C ASN A 35 23.98 -9.87 -11.73
N ASP A 36 23.24 -9.10 -10.92
CA ASP A 36 23.62 -7.69 -10.67
C ASP A 36 23.92 -7.36 -9.20
N TYR A 37 23.22 -7.94 -8.20
CA TYR A 37 23.43 -7.56 -6.79
C TYR A 37 23.10 -8.65 -5.77
N ARG A 38 22.79 -9.88 -6.19
CA ARG A 38 22.37 -10.96 -5.29
C ARG A 38 23.36 -11.16 -4.13
N ASN A 39 24.63 -11.32 -4.44
CA ASN A 39 25.69 -11.49 -3.43
C ASN A 39 25.74 -10.31 -2.44
N SER A 40 25.50 -9.08 -2.90
CA SER A 40 25.47 -7.90 -2.03
C SER A 40 24.27 -7.91 -1.08
N TYR A 41 23.10 -8.33 -1.56
CA TYR A 41 21.91 -8.50 -0.72
C TYR A 41 22.06 -9.66 0.26
N GLU A 42 22.63 -10.79 -0.16
CA GLU A 42 22.94 -11.94 0.71
C GLU A 42 23.89 -11.52 1.84
N VAL A 43 24.97 -10.80 1.52
CA VAL A 43 25.90 -10.26 2.50
C VAL A 43 25.19 -9.29 3.45
N LEU A 44 24.41 -8.33 2.93
CA LEU A 44 23.66 -7.38 3.74
C LEU A 44 22.70 -8.09 4.71
N CYS A 45 21.90 -9.02 4.19
CA CYS A 45 20.88 -9.70 4.96
C CYS A 45 21.50 -10.67 5.96
N ASN A 46 22.40 -11.57 5.56
CA ASN A 46 22.93 -12.60 6.44
C ASN A 46 23.95 -12.09 7.45
N ASN A 47 24.83 -11.16 7.05
CA ASN A 47 25.97 -10.78 7.87
C ASN A 47 25.69 -9.55 8.73
N PHE A 48 24.70 -8.73 8.37
CA PHE A 48 24.38 -7.49 9.09
C PHE A 48 22.97 -7.53 9.69
N ILE A 49 21.93 -7.73 8.89
CA ILE A 49 20.53 -7.62 9.36
C ILE A 49 20.15 -8.83 10.24
N LEU A 50 20.43 -10.04 9.77
CA LEU A 50 20.01 -11.31 10.37
C LEU A 50 21.10 -11.96 11.23
N LYS A 51 22.20 -11.25 11.52
CA LYS A 51 23.41 -11.82 12.15
C LYS A 51 23.13 -12.58 13.46
N GLU A 52 22.20 -12.08 14.26
CA GLU A 52 21.85 -12.60 15.58
C GLU A 52 20.51 -13.38 15.59
N GLU A 53 19.95 -13.67 14.41
CA GLU A 53 18.66 -14.33 14.27
C GLU A 53 18.85 -15.84 14.04
N ASN A 54 18.29 -16.65 14.95
CA ASN A 54 18.39 -18.11 14.93
C ASN A 54 17.18 -18.80 14.27
N GLU A 55 16.12 -18.06 13.94
CA GLU A 55 14.91 -18.58 13.28
C GLU A 55 15.12 -18.77 11.78
N ASP A 56 14.52 -19.83 11.20
CA ASP A 56 14.47 -20.21 9.76
C ASP A 56 15.25 -19.27 8.82
N ARG A 57 16.57 -19.42 8.87
CA ARG A 57 17.52 -18.44 8.32
C ARG A 57 17.34 -18.25 6.82
N SER A 58 17.10 -19.34 6.10
CA SER A 58 16.88 -19.30 4.64
C SER A 58 15.62 -18.55 4.23
N LYS A 59 14.51 -18.72 4.97
CA LYS A 59 13.25 -18.05 4.66
C LYS A 59 13.33 -16.55 4.99
N ASN A 60 13.94 -16.21 6.12
CA ASN A 60 14.14 -14.83 6.55
C ASN A 60 15.13 -14.09 5.63
N GLU A 61 16.15 -14.77 5.12
CA GLU A 61 17.10 -14.24 4.14
C GLU A 61 16.41 -13.82 2.85
N ASP A 62 15.65 -14.72 2.20
CA ASP A 62 14.95 -14.41 0.95
C ASP A 62 14.00 -13.20 1.10
N PHE A 63 13.24 -13.16 2.20
CA PHE A 63 12.35 -12.03 2.49
C PHE A 63 13.10 -10.73 2.75
N CYS A 64 14.18 -10.78 3.53
CA CYS A 64 15.04 -9.62 3.75
C CYS A 64 15.56 -9.07 2.42
N MET A 65 16.09 -9.95 1.56
CA MET A 65 16.63 -9.56 0.26
C MET A 65 15.56 -8.90 -0.63
N LYS A 66 14.33 -9.45 -0.64
CA LYS A 66 13.19 -8.86 -1.34
C LYS A 66 12.83 -7.48 -0.80
N ILE A 67 12.77 -7.30 0.53
CA ILE A 67 12.51 -5.99 1.15
C ILE A 67 13.58 -4.99 0.73
N MET A 68 14.86 -5.30 0.92
CA MET A 68 15.97 -4.39 0.62
C MET A 68 16.04 -4.02 -0.86
N ARG A 69 15.73 -4.96 -1.76
CA ARG A 69 15.62 -4.69 -3.20
C ARG A 69 14.45 -3.75 -3.52
N ASN A 70 13.29 -3.97 -2.89
CA ASN A 70 12.11 -3.14 -3.13
C ASN A 70 12.25 -1.71 -2.61
N LEU A 71 13.00 -1.55 -1.52
CA LEU A 71 13.46 -0.26 -0.99
C LEU A 71 14.58 0.37 -1.84
N GLY A 72 15.12 -0.35 -2.82
CA GLY A 72 16.13 0.15 -3.74
C GLY A 72 17.50 0.36 -3.10
N TYR A 73 17.84 -0.37 -2.03
CA TYR A 73 19.05 -0.16 -1.24
C TYR A 73 20.35 -0.12 -2.07
N PHE A 74 20.51 -1.04 -3.02
CA PHE A 74 21.65 -1.05 -3.96
C PHE A 74 21.30 -0.53 -5.36
N SER A 75 20.10 -0.01 -5.57
CA SER A 75 19.67 0.40 -6.91
C SER A 75 20.34 1.71 -7.33
N VAL A 76 20.81 1.75 -8.58
CA VAL A 76 21.23 2.98 -9.27
C VAL A 76 20.10 3.63 -10.09
N LYS A 77 18.95 2.97 -10.22
CA LYS A 77 17.78 3.50 -10.94
C LYS A 77 16.91 4.31 -9.98
N ARG A 78 16.69 5.59 -10.30
CA ARG A 78 15.94 6.56 -9.49
C ARG A 78 14.59 6.05 -9.01
N LYS A 79 13.81 5.41 -9.90
CA LYS A 79 12.50 4.86 -9.56
C LYS A 79 12.48 3.85 -8.41
N PHE A 80 13.64 3.32 -8.01
CA PHE A 80 13.77 2.36 -6.92
C PHE A 80 14.41 2.95 -5.66
N TYR A 81 15.46 3.77 -5.76
CA TYR A 81 16.08 4.42 -4.59
C TYR A 81 15.34 5.68 -4.14
N GLU A 82 14.53 6.28 -5.01
CA GLU A 82 13.61 7.38 -4.70
C GLU A 82 12.20 6.98 -5.18
N PRO A 83 11.58 5.98 -4.54
CA PRO A 83 10.26 5.49 -4.91
C PRO A 83 9.18 6.54 -4.63
N THR A 84 8.05 6.48 -5.33
CA THR A 84 6.88 7.33 -5.02
C THR A 84 6.23 6.89 -3.70
N LEU A 85 5.46 7.79 -3.07
CA LEU A 85 4.70 7.46 -1.85
C LEU A 85 3.75 6.27 -2.08
N GLU A 86 3.04 6.25 -3.22
CA GLU A 86 2.22 5.09 -3.64
C GLU A 86 2.99 3.78 -3.63
N ARG A 87 4.20 3.76 -4.22
CA ARG A 87 5.00 2.55 -4.27
C ARG A 87 5.40 2.11 -2.86
N CYS A 88 5.68 3.05 -1.96
CA CYS A 88 5.93 2.76 -0.55
C CYS A 88 4.69 2.15 0.12
N ASN A 89 3.51 2.74 -0.07
CA ASN A 89 2.26 2.22 0.53
C ASN A 89 1.93 0.80 0.01
N MET A 90 2.09 0.55 -1.29
CA MET A 90 1.96 -0.79 -1.87
C MET A 90 2.98 -1.78 -1.28
N LEU A 91 4.23 -1.34 -1.06
CA LEU A 91 5.27 -2.17 -0.44
C LEU A 91 4.92 -2.49 1.01
N TYR A 92 4.46 -1.50 1.79
CA TYR A 92 4.08 -1.69 3.18
C TYR A 92 2.95 -2.70 3.32
N TYR A 93 1.97 -2.62 2.43
CA TYR A 93 0.90 -3.59 2.38
C TYR A 93 1.40 -5.00 2.01
N TRP A 94 2.31 -5.12 1.04
CA TRP A 94 2.93 -6.41 0.70
C TRP A 94 3.67 -7.03 1.90
N ILE A 95 4.38 -6.20 2.68
CA ILE A 95 5.06 -6.61 3.91
C ILE A 95 4.05 -7.06 4.96
N TYR A 96 3.01 -6.26 5.21
CA TYR A 96 1.97 -6.57 6.18
C TYR A 96 1.24 -7.87 5.85
N ASN A 97 0.84 -8.09 4.60
CA ASN A 97 0.25 -9.36 4.15
C ASN A 97 1.21 -10.54 4.33
N SER A 98 2.51 -10.32 4.21
CA SER A 98 3.52 -11.36 4.43
C SER A 98 3.65 -11.71 5.91
N ILE A 99 3.52 -10.73 6.81
CA ILE A 99 3.47 -10.93 8.27
C ILE A 99 2.20 -11.69 8.66
N GLU A 100 1.02 -11.26 8.19
CA GLU A 100 -0.26 -11.92 8.43
C GLU A 100 -0.27 -13.39 7.99
N LYS A 101 0.43 -13.70 6.89
CA LYS A 101 0.59 -15.07 6.37
C LYS A 101 1.74 -15.84 7.05
N ASN A 102 2.31 -15.33 8.14
CA ASN A 102 3.47 -15.90 8.86
C ASN A 102 4.66 -16.21 7.94
N LYS A 103 4.85 -15.42 6.88
CA LYS A 103 5.99 -15.55 5.97
C LYS A 103 7.24 -14.84 6.49
N ILE A 104 7.06 -13.79 7.29
CA ILE A 104 8.13 -13.01 7.92
C ILE A 104 7.63 -12.47 9.26
N THR A 105 8.53 -12.15 10.19
CA THR A 105 8.14 -11.56 11.48
C THR A 105 8.34 -10.04 11.47
N ASN A 106 7.57 -9.33 12.29
CA ASN A 106 7.76 -7.88 12.51
C ASN A 106 9.20 -7.57 12.95
N LYS A 107 9.82 -8.45 13.73
CA LYS A 107 11.21 -8.30 14.17
C LYS A 107 12.18 -8.18 12.99
N ILE A 108 12.06 -9.06 12.00
CA ILE A 108 12.93 -9.02 10.82
C ILE A 108 12.64 -7.79 9.96
N VAL A 109 11.37 -7.47 9.75
CA VAL A 109 10.96 -6.27 8.99
C VAL A 109 11.55 -5.01 9.62
N ASN A 110 11.44 -4.85 10.94
CA ASN A 110 11.99 -3.69 11.65
C ASN A 110 13.49 -3.54 11.42
N LYS A 111 14.26 -4.65 11.51
CA LYS A 111 15.70 -4.63 11.24
C LYS A 111 16.03 -4.23 9.79
N CYS A 112 15.22 -4.65 8.81
CA CYS A 112 15.39 -4.20 7.43
C CYS A 112 15.19 -2.68 7.31
N PHE A 113 14.16 -2.12 7.94
CA PHE A 113 13.91 -0.68 7.90
C PHE A 113 14.96 0.13 8.67
N GLU A 114 15.46 -0.37 9.81
CA GLU A 114 16.58 0.25 10.52
C GLU A 114 17.82 0.35 9.62
N ALA A 115 18.20 -0.76 8.97
CA ALA A 115 19.34 -0.80 8.05
C ALA A 115 19.14 0.15 6.85
N TYR A 116 17.95 0.13 6.25
CA TYR A 116 17.60 1.03 5.16
C TYR A 116 17.66 2.50 5.59
N ASN A 117 17.01 2.88 6.68
CA ASN A 117 16.99 4.26 7.15
C ASN A 117 18.38 4.77 7.50
N SER A 118 19.20 3.92 8.13
CA SER A 118 20.60 4.25 8.38
C SER A 118 21.38 4.51 7.09
N HIS A 119 21.13 3.73 6.03
CA HIS A 119 21.78 3.93 4.72
C HIS A 119 21.29 5.19 4.01
N MET A 120 20.00 5.49 4.12
CA MET A 120 19.39 6.63 3.43
C MET A 120 19.71 7.97 4.10
N LYS A 121 20.02 7.99 5.41
CA LYS A 121 20.17 9.20 6.23
C LYS A 121 21.02 10.29 5.59
N ASP A 122 22.14 9.92 4.98
CA ASP A 122 23.12 10.86 4.44
C ASP A 122 22.96 11.11 2.93
N LYS A 123 21.84 10.65 2.35
CA LYS A 123 21.61 10.71 0.91
C LYS A 123 20.78 11.95 0.56
N PRO A 124 21.04 12.58 -0.61
CA PRO A 124 20.41 13.84 -0.98
C PRO A 124 18.97 13.70 -1.52
N TYR A 125 18.40 12.49 -1.52
CA TYR A 125 17.08 12.20 -2.13
C TYR A 125 15.97 12.07 -1.09
N LYS A 126 14.72 12.25 -1.54
CA LYS A 126 13.56 12.18 -0.65
C LYS A 126 13.31 10.74 -0.19
N GLN A 127 13.34 10.52 1.12
CA GLN A 127 13.14 9.20 1.71
C GLN A 127 11.63 8.88 1.87
N ASN A 128 10.93 8.71 0.76
CA ASN A 128 9.47 8.45 0.79
C ASN A 128 9.12 7.14 1.53
N CYS A 129 10.01 6.14 1.52
CA CYS A 129 9.80 4.87 2.23
C CYS A 129 10.48 4.80 3.62
N SER A 130 10.73 5.95 4.27
CA SER A 130 11.55 6.04 5.51
C SER A 130 10.90 5.46 6.76
N LYS A 131 9.59 5.27 6.79
CA LYS A 131 8.91 4.68 7.93
C LYS A 131 7.86 3.72 7.39
N LEU A 132 8.01 2.44 7.69
CA LEU A 132 6.82 1.61 7.89
C LEU A 132 6.18 2.22 9.14
N SER A 133 5.23 3.15 9.00
CA SER A 133 4.58 3.75 10.17
C SER A 133 3.71 2.68 10.81
N TYR A 134 4.32 1.75 11.54
CA TYR A 134 3.61 0.77 12.32
C TYR A 134 2.59 1.45 13.24
N ASP A 135 2.78 2.71 13.65
CA ASP A 135 1.79 3.45 14.44
C ASP A 135 0.51 3.80 13.63
N VAL A 136 0.61 4.03 12.31
CA VAL A 136 -0.54 4.31 11.43
C VAL A 136 -1.11 3.02 10.80
N PHE A 137 -0.26 2.00 10.61
CA PHE A 137 -0.60 0.69 10.05
C PHE A 137 -0.91 -0.38 11.11
N SER A 138 -0.77 -0.11 12.41
CA SER A 138 -1.04 -1.12 13.46
C SER A 138 -2.51 -1.35 13.72
N VAL A 139 -3.36 -0.37 13.42
CA VAL A 139 -4.78 -0.48 13.78
C VAL A 139 -5.59 -1.11 12.65
N GLU A 140 -5.50 -0.59 11.41
CA GLU A 140 -6.29 -1.06 10.24
C GLU A 140 -5.56 -0.92 8.88
N PRO A 141 -4.47 -1.67 8.65
CA PRO A 141 -3.61 -1.51 7.46
C PRO A 141 -4.25 -1.96 6.14
N LYS A 142 -5.25 -2.85 6.19
CA LYS A 142 -5.94 -3.32 4.98
C LYS A 142 -6.94 -2.27 4.49
N GLU A 143 -7.60 -1.60 5.44
CA GLU A 143 -8.50 -0.49 5.24
C GLU A 143 -7.76 0.73 4.67
N MET A 144 -6.65 1.12 5.29
CA MET A 144 -5.78 2.19 4.77
C MET A 144 -5.28 1.89 3.36
N MET A 145 -4.89 0.65 3.08
CA MET A 145 -4.45 0.27 1.74
C MET A 145 -5.58 0.33 0.70
N LEU A 146 -6.79 -0.11 1.05
CA LEU A 146 -7.96 0.00 0.18
C LEU A 146 -8.24 1.47 -0.16
N LEU A 147 -8.13 2.34 0.84
CA LEU A 147 -8.19 3.78 0.62
C LEU A 147 -7.05 4.19 -0.32
N ASP A 148 -5.77 4.01 0.01
CA ASP A 148 -4.60 4.43 -0.80
C ASP A 148 -4.74 4.09 -2.29
N ILE A 149 -5.23 2.89 -2.58
CA ILE A 149 -5.49 2.42 -3.95
C ILE A 149 -6.63 3.18 -4.61
N PHE A 150 -7.70 3.45 -3.88
CA PHE A 150 -8.81 4.27 -4.36
C PHE A 150 -8.36 5.69 -4.73
N GLU A 151 -7.58 6.38 -3.88
CA GLU A 151 -7.05 7.72 -4.23
C GLU A 151 -6.16 7.62 -5.46
N TYR A 152 -5.23 6.67 -5.47
CA TYR A 152 -4.31 6.51 -6.58
C TYR A 152 -5.02 6.31 -7.92
N ASN A 153 -6.05 5.45 -7.90
CA ASN A 153 -6.80 5.12 -9.10
C ASN A 153 -7.96 6.08 -9.34
N THR A 154 -8.10 7.17 -8.56
CA THR A 154 -9.23 8.09 -8.68
C THR A 154 -9.34 8.62 -10.10
N GLN A 155 -8.26 9.11 -10.72
CA GLN A 155 -8.33 9.62 -12.10
C GLN A 155 -8.77 8.55 -13.10
N ASN A 156 -8.22 7.34 -13.02
CA ASN A 156 -8.62 6.22 -13.87
C ASN A 156 -10.11 5.87 -13.65
N ILE A 157 -10.55 5.88 -12.39
CA ILE A 157 -11.95 5.67 -12.02
C ILE A 157 -12.83 6.78 -12.61
N LEU A 158 -12.40 8.04 -12.56
CA LEU A 158 -13.13 9.17 -13.15
C LEU A 158 -13.24 9.05 -14.68
N ASP A 159 -12.18 8.59 -15.34
CA ASP A 159 -12.18 8.43 -16.79
C ASP A 159 -13.07 7.26 -17.21
N ILE A 160 -13.03 6.13 -16.48
CA ILE A 160 -13.98 5.02 -16.64
C ILE A 160 -15.42 5.50 -16.46
N LEU A 161 -15.67 6.31 -15.42
CA LEU A 161 -16.97 6.89 -15.10
C LEU A 161 -17.50 7.80 -16.22
N LYS A 162 -16.64 8.60 -16.85
CA LYS A 162 -17.05 9.51 -17.93
C LYS A 162 -17.40 8.78 -19.23
N HIS A 163 -16.74 7.65 -19.51
CA HIS A 163 -16.77 7.02 -20.83
C HIS A 163 -17.60 5.74 -20.94
N GLN A 164 -18.00 5.11 -19.83
CA GLN A 164 -18.77 3.86 -19.88
C GLN A 164 -20.19 4.06 -19.35
N SER A 165 -21.21 3.61 -20.09
CA SER A 165 -22.63 3.66 -19.72
C SER A 165 -23.21 2.29 -19.25
N ASP A 166 -22.51 1.17 -19.44
CA ASP A 166 -23.07 -0.21 -19.47
C ASP A 166 -23.00 -1.08 -18.16
N PRO A 167 -23.66 -2.25 -18.07
CA PRO A 167 -23.65 -3.20 -16.93
C PRO A 167 -22.30 -3.76 -16.51
N ASP A 168 -21.25 -3.68 -17.34
CA ASP A 168 -19.86 -4.04 -16.98
C ASP A 168 -19.30 -3.18 -15.82
N LYS A 169 -20.08 -2.21 -15.34
CA LYS A 169 -19.82 -1.33 -14.22
C LYS A 169 -19.84 -1.95 -12.83
N ILE A 170 -20.32 -3.18 -12.68
CA ILE A 170 -20.52 -3.79 -11.36
C ILE A 170 -19.23 -3.83 -10.53
N PRO A 171 -18.06 -4.22 -11.08
CA PRO A 171 -16.86 -4.34 -10.27
C PRO A 171 -16.30 -3.01 -9.77
N TRP A 172 -16.24 -1.96 -10.61
CA TRP A 172 -15.74 -0.66 -10.14
C TRP A 172 -16.73 0.01 -9.18
N ARG A 173 -18.05 -0.11 -9.41
CA ARG A 173 -19.06 0.40 -8.47
C ARG A 173 -18.92 -0.28 -7.11
N LYS A 174 -18.76 -1.60 -7.12
CA LYS A 174 -18.51 -2.39 -5.90
C LYS A 174 -17.24 -1.90 -5.20
N PHE A 175 -16.15 -1.70 -5.94
CA PHE A 175 -14.89 -1.18 -5.38
C PHE A 175 -15.09 0.20 -4.73
N ILE A 176 -15.68 1.16 -5.45
CA ILE A 176 -15.96 2.51 -4.92
C ILE A 176 -16.84 2.44 -3.67
N CYS A 177 -17.94 1.68 -3.71
CA CYS A 177 -18.86 1.57 -2.58
C CYS A 177 -18.16 1.00 -1.34
N GLU A 178 -17.28 0.01 -1.50
CA GLU A 178 -16.55 -0.55 -0.37
C GLU A 178 -15.43 0.40 0.12
N SER A 179 -14.76 1.14 -0.76
CA SER A 179 -13.83 2.21 -0.37
C SER A 179 -14.54 3.31 0.44
N VAL A 180 -15.74 3.74 0.02
CA VAL A 180 -16.55 4.72 0.76
C VAL A 180 -16.96 4.20 2.14
N LYS A 181 -17.50 2.97 2.22
CA LYS A 181 -17.84 2.36 3.52
C LYS A 181 -16.63 2.22 4.44
N THR A 182 -15.47 1.92 3.87
CA THR A 182 -14.21 1.81 4.62
C THR A 182 -13.80 3.17 5.16
N TYR A 183 -13.85 4.22 4.34
CA TYR A 183 -13.61 5.58 4.78
C TYR A 183 -14.56 6.01 5.91
N GLU A 184 -15.87 5.79 5.75
CA GLU A 184 -16.87 6.14 6.76
C GLU A 184 -16.59 5.41 8.09
N HIS A 185 -16.28 4.12 8.01
CA HIS A 185 -15.91 3.33 9.18
C HIS A 185 -14.67 3.87 9.88
N MET A 186 -13.62 4.18 9.13
CA MET A 186 -12.38 4.75 9.67
C MET A 186 -12.63 6.16 10.25
N LYS A 187 -13.45 6.99 9.60
CA LYS A 187 -13.83 8.31 10.10
C LYS A 187 -14.56 8.20 11.44
N ASP A 188 -15.53 7.29 11.56
CA ASP A 188 -16.27 7.11 12.81
C ASP A 188 -15.36 6.61 13.94
N GLN A 189 -14.43 5.71 13.65
CA GLN A 189 -13.48 5.17 14.63
C GLN A 189 -12.42 6.21 15.06
N TYR A 190 -11.80 6.90 14.12
CA TYR A 190 -10.60 7.71 14.37
C TYR A 190 -10.85 9.21 14.42
N CYS A 191 -12.02 9.70 13.97
CA CYS A 191 -12.46 11.10 14.12
C CYS A 191 -13.56 11.34 15.18
N PRO A 192 -13.61 10.69 16.37
CA PRO A 192 -14.60 11.05 17.39
C PRO A 192 -14.39 12.48 17.89
N LYS A 193 -15.51 13.12 18.30
CA LYS A 193 -15.61 14.40 19.00
C LYS A 193 -14.52 14.59 20.07
N PRO A 194 -14.13 15.84 20.40
CA PRO A 194 -12.88 16.13 21.08
C PRO A 194 -12.82 15.52 22.49
N GLU A 195 -12.25 14.32 22.60
CA GLU A 195 -11.78 13.75 23.86
C GLU A 195 -10.36 13.19 23.69
N ASN A 196 -9.44 13.90 24.33
CA ASN A 196 -8.17 13.58 25.02
C ASN A 196 -7.26 12.38 24.69
N ASN A 197 -7.42 11.61 23.61
CA ASN A 197 -6.43 10.58 23.24
C ASN A 197 -5.46 11.01 22.13
N LYS A 198 -4.16 10.86 22.46
CA LYS A 198 -2.97 11.57 21.97
C LYS A 198 -2.30 10.88 20.77
N HIS A 199 -1.85 11.71 19.84
CA HIS A 199 -0.91 11.45 18.72
C HIS A 199 -1.34 10.51 17.59
N GLU A 200 -1.57 9.21 17.80
CA GLU A 200 -1.89 8.27 16.69
C GLU A 200 -3.23 8.62 16.00
N LYS A 201 -4.21 9.04 16.80
CA LYS A 201 -5.50 9.54 16.33
C LYS A 201 -5.35 10.76 15.42
N LEU A 202 -4.35 11.62 15.66
CA LEU A 202 -4.12 12.84 14.87
C LEU A 202 -3.53 12.52 13.49
N GLU A 203 -2.63 11.55 13.39
CA GLU A 203 -2.03 11.13 12.11
C GLU A 203 -3.09 10.51 11.19
N ILE A 204 -3.93 9.61 11.72
CA ILE A 204 -5.05 9.02 10.96
C ILE A 204 -6.08 10.08 10.58
N GLN A 205 -6.37 11.04 11.47
CA GLN A 205 -7.27 12.17 11.16
C GLN A 205 -6.75 13.05 10.02
N MET A 206 -5.45 13.36 10.01
CA MET A 206 -4.84 14.14 8.94
C MET A 206 -4.95 13.42 7.59
N LEU A 207 -4.68 12.12 7.55
CA LEU A 207 -4.87 11.31 6.34
C LEU A 207 -6.35 11.35 5.92
N LEU A 208 -7.30 11.09 6.83
CA LEU A 208 -8.74 11.09 6.54
C LEU A 208 -9.28 12.44 6.03
N GLN A 209 -8.62 13.56 6.31
CA GLN A 209 -8.94 14.86 5.71
C GLN A 209 -8.51 14.95 4.24
N GLU A 210 -7.40 14.32 3.84
CA GLU A 210 -6.97 14.24 2.45
C GLU A 210 -7.96 13.38 1.63
N TRP A 211 -8.39 12.26 2.21
CA TRP A 211 -9.42 11.35 1.67
C TRP A 211 -10.76 12.01 1.39
N GLU A 212 -11.18 12.97 2.22
CA GLU A 212 -12.48 13.65 2.09
C GLU A 212 -12.62 14.34 0.73
N LYS A 213 -11.53 14.86 0.16
CA LYS A 213 -11.54 15.48 -1.18
C LYS A 213 -11.76 14.46 -2.30
N ALA A 214 -11.06 13.32 -2.25
CA ALA A 214 -11.21 12.26 -3.24
C ALA A 214 -12.63 11.67 -3.20
N GLN A 215 -13.18 11.49 -2.00
CA GLN A 215 -14.54 11.01 -1.80
C GLN A 215 -15.59 12.00 -2.34
N LEU A 216 -15.45 13.30 -2.05
CA LEU A 216 -16.36 14.33 -2.55
C LEU A 216 -16.39 14.38 -4.08
N MET A 217 -15.24 14.25 -4.75
CA MET A 217 -15.18 14.21 -6.21
C MET A 217 -15.93 13.02 -6.80
N VAL A 218 -15.81 11.84 -6.18
CA VAL A 218 -16.50 10.63 -6.64
C VAL A 218 -18.00 10.68 -6.36
N ILE A 219 -18.42 11.19 -5.21
CA ILE A 219 -19.84 11.41 -4.88
C ILE A 219 -20.47 12.36 -5.91
N MET A 220 -19.84 13.50 -6.19
CA MET A 220 -20.33 14.47 -7.17
C MET A 220 -20.55 13.86 -8.56
N ILE A 221 -19.68 12.94 -8.99
CA ILE A 221 -19.78 12.28 -10.30
C ILE A 221 -20.83 11.17 -10.31
N LEU A 222 -20.95 10.41 -9.21
CA LEU A 222 -22.00 9.40 -9.08
C LEU A 222 -23.40 10.05 -9.05
N ASP A 223 -23.55 11.17 -8.37
CA ASP A 223 -24.80 11.92 -8.34
C ASP A 223 -25.08 12.59 -9.70
N TRP A 224 -24.07 13.16 -10.36
CA TRP A 224 -24.19 13.61 -11.75
C TRP A 224 -24.67 12.50 -12.69
N GLN A 225 -24.11 11.28 -12.57
CA GLN A 225 -24.55 10.14 -13.37
C GLN A 225 -26.01 9.74 -13.07
N LYS A 226 -26.43 9.70 -11.79
CA LYS A 226 -27.84 9.40 -11.44
C LYS A 226 -28.78 10.40 -12.10
N ASP A 227 -28.42 11.68 -12.08
CA ASP A 227 -29.27 12.75 -12.59
C ASP A 227 -29.29 12.79 -14.12
N HIS A 228 -28.23 12.35 -14.81
CA HIS A 228 -28.06 12.51 -16.26
C HIS A 228 -28.09 11.19 -17.06
N VAL A 229 -28.47 10.06 -16.44
CA VAL A 229 -28.65 8.74 -17.11
C VAL A 229 -29.60 8.82 -18.32
N HIS A 230 -30.54 9.77 -18.33
CA HIS A 230 -31.50 9.97 -19.40
C HIS A 230 -30.93 10.73 -20.62
N LEU A 231 -29.77 11.39 -20.48
CA LEU A 231 -29.10 12.15 -21.56
C LEU A 231 -27.99 11.35 -22.26
N LEU A 232 -27.71 10.14 -21.78
CA LEU A 232 -26.68 9.22 -22.30
C LEU A 232 -27.27 8.09 -23.16
N LYS A 233 -28.52 8.24 -23.63
CA LYS A 233 -29.20 7.37 -24.59
C LYS A 233 -29.36 8.09 -25.91
#